data_AF-A0A2A5CJB9-F1
#
_entry.id   AF-A0A2A5CJB9-F1
#
_cell.length_a   1.000
_cell.length_b   1.000
_cell.length_c   1.000
_cell.angle_alpha   90.00
_cell.angle_beta   90.00
_cell.angle_gamma   90.00
#
_symmetry.space_group_name_H-M   'P 1'
#
loop_
_entity.id
_entity.type
_entity.pdbx_description
1 polymer ?
#
loop_
_entity_poly.entity_id
_entity_poly.type
_entity_poly.pdbx_seq_one_letter_code
_entity_poly.pdbx_strand_id
1 'polypeptide(L)' 'MYIKELRQKRHLSQEQLAEVSGLSLRTIQRVESGYRVSYASLRAFAAYLKRVRKALY' A
#
# COMPACT_ATOMS: atom_id res chain seq x y z
N MET A 1 9.90 1.38 -5.56
CA MET A 1 9.01 0.20 -5.40
C MET A 1 7.60 0.73 -5.36
N TYR A 2 6.74 0.21 -6.22
CA TYR A 2 5.43 0.79 -6.57
C TYR A 2 4.56 1.22 -5.37
N ILE A 3 4.61 0.48 -4.26
CA ILE A 3 3.88 0.77 -3.02
C ILE A 3 4.39 2.07 -2.34
N LYS A 4 5.70 2.23 -2.20
CA LYS A 4 6.32 3.43 -1.59
C LYS A 4 5.99 4.69 -2.39
N GLU A 5 6.02 4.57 -3.72
CA GLU A 5 5.68 5.67 -4.63
C GLU A 5 4.21 6.06 -4.55
N LEU A 6 3.31 5.08 -4.48
CA LEU A 6 1.88 5.34 -4.28
C LEU A 6 1.56 5.94 -2.91
N ARG A 7 2.25 5.49 -1.85
CA ARG A 7 2.13 6.04 -0.51
C ARG A 7 2.51 7.52 -0.50
N GLN A 8 3.65 7.85 -1.11
CA GLN A 8 4.13 9.23 -1.24
C GLN A 8 3.18 10.10 -2.07
N LYS A 9 2.66 9.58 -3.20
CA LYS A 9 1.66 10.28 -4.02
C LYS A 9 0.35 10.59 -3.28
N ARG A 10 0.04 9.81 -2.24
CA ARG A 10 -1.15 10.01 -1.38
C ARG A 10 -0.82 10.76 -0.08
N HIS A 11 0.41 11.25 0.10
CA HIS A 11 0.86 11.94 1.31
C HIS A 11 0.67 11.12 2.60
N LEU A 12 0.76 9.79 2.51
CA LEU A 12 0.61 8.90 3.66
C LEU A 12 1.95 8.59 4.32
N SER A 13 1.99 8.54 5.65
CA SER A 13 3.09 7.93 6.40
C SER A 13 3.02 6.40 6.34
N GLN A 14 4.07 5.70 6.77
CA GLN A 14 4.05 4.23 6.81
C GLN A 14 3.03 3.73 7.85
N GLU A 15 2.88 4.46 8.96
CA GLU A 15 1.92 4.21 10.04
C GLU A 15 0.49 4.41 9.54
N GLN A 16 0.23 5.52 8.83
CA GLN A 16 -1.08 5.78 8.24
C GLN A 16 -1.43 4.71 7.20
N LEU A 17 -0.46 4.29 6.39
CA LEU A 17 -0.67 3.19 5.44
C LEU A 17 -0.98 1.87 6.15
N ALA A 18 -0.33 1.59 7.29
CA ALA A 18 -0.57 0.43 8.12
C ALA A 18 -2.02 0.42 8.65
N GLU A 19 -2.45 1.54 9.21
CA GLU A 19 -3.80 1.73 9.76
C GLU A 19 -4.89 1.56 8.69
N VAL A 20 -4.77 2.26 7.55
CA VAL A 20 -5.80 2.20 6.49
C VAL A 20 -5.82 0.86 5.75
N SER A 21 -4.73 0.11 5.76
CA SER A 21 -4.67 -1.23 5.15
C SER A 21 -4.98 -2.36 6.14
N GLY A 22 -5.12 -2.06 7.44
CA GLY A 22 -5.28 -3.06 8.50
C GLY A 22 -4.06 -3.98 8.65
N LEU A 23 -2.88 -3.51 8.25
CA LEU A 23 -1.63 -4.27 8.30
C LEU A 23 -0.71 -3.69 9.35
N SER A 24 0.25 -4.48 9.83
CA SER A 24 1.28 -3.98 10.74
C SER A 24 2.26 -3.04 10.02
N LEU A 25 2.80 -2.05 10.74
CA LEU A 25 3.89 -1.20 10.25
C LEU A 25 5.08 -2.03 9.72
N ARG A 26 5.40 -3.13 10.40
CA ARG A 26 6.45 -4.07 9.98
C ARG A 26 6.15 -4.72 8.63
N THR A 27 4.88 -5.01 8.35
CA THR A 27 4.45 -5.49 7.02
C THR A 27 4.67 -4.41 5.98
N ILE A 28 4.28 -3.15 6.25
CA ILE A 28 4.51 -2.02 5.32
C ILE A 28 5.99 -1.91 4.97
N GLN A 29 6.86 -1.86 5.99
CA GLN A 29 8.30 -1.72 5.81
C GLN A 29 8.89 -2.88 5.00
N ARG A 30 8.50 -4.13 5.30
CA ARG A 30 8.94 -5.31 4.53
C ARG A 30 8.53 -5.21 3.06
N VAL A 31 7.31 -4.79 2.78
CA VAL A 31 6.85 -4.54 1.41
C VAL A 31 7.75 -3.50 0.75
N GLU A 32 7.90 -2.32 1.35
CA GLU A 32 8.69 -1.23 0.77
C GLU A 32 10.17 -1.57 0.58
N SER A 33 10.72 -2.45 1.43
CA SER A 33 12.09 -2.98 1.34
C SER A 33 12.25 -4.15 0.34
N GLY A 34 11.18 -4.55 -0.36
CA GLY A 34 11.24 -5.56 -1.43
C GLY A 34 11.10 -7.00 -0.98
N TYR A 35 10.69 -7.25 0.27
CA TYR A 35 10.38 -8.61 0.72
C TYR A 35 9.04 -9.09 0.16
N ARG A 36 8.99 -10.36 -0.26
CA ARG A 36 7.73 -11.02 -0.62
C ARG A 36 6.80 -11.04 0.60
N VAL A 37 5.64 -10.44 0.44
CA VAL A 37 4.51 -10.52 1.37
C VAL A 37 3.44 -11.45 0.82
N SER A 38 2.57 -11.91 1.71
CA SER A 38 1.49 -12.83 1.33
C SER A 38 0.55 -12.17 0.31
N TYR A 39 -0.10 -13.02 -0.50
CA TYR A 39 -1.11 -12.58 -1.45
C TYR A 39 -2.26 -11.81 -0.76
N ALA A 40 -2.62 -12.18 0.46
CA ALA A 40 -3.63 -11.49 1.25
C ALA A 40 -3.23 -10.04 1.57
N SER A 41 -1.98 -9.80 1.99
CA SER A 41 -1.46 -8.44 2.21
C SER A 41 -1.45 -7.64 0.92
N LEU A 42 -0.99 -8.23 -0.19
CA LEU A 42 -1.02 -7.58 -1.51
C LEU A 42 -2.45 -7.21 -1.94
N ARG A 43 -3.45 -8.05 -1.62
CA ARG A 43 -4.85 -7.78 -1.94
C ARG A 43 -5.42 -6.63 -1.11
N ALA A 44 -5.07 -6.55 0.18
CA ALA A 44 -5.46 -5.43 1.05
C ALA A 44 -4.88 -4.11 0.55
N PHE A 45 -3.58 -4.09 0.20
CA PHE A 45 -2.95 -2.95 -0.44
C PHE A 45 -3.60 -2.59 -1.77
N ALA A 46 -3.79 -3.57 -2.66
CA ALA A 46 -4.37 -3.36 -3.97
C ALA A 46 -5.80 -2.84 -3.89
N ALA A 47 -6.62 -3.27 -2.91
CA ALA A 47 -7.97 -2.76 -2.72
C ALA A 47 -7.98 -1.26 -2.35
N TYR A 48 -7.08 -0.85 -1.46
CA TYR A 48 -6.93 0.56 -1.07
C TYR A 48 -6.35 1.42 -2.20
N LEU A 49 -5.37 0.87 -2.93
CA LEU A 49 -4.66 1.56 -4.00
C LEU A 49 -5.43 1.54 -5.34
N LYS A 50 -6.37 0.62 -5.56
CA LYS A 50 -7.19 0.50 -6.80
C LYS A 50 -8.05 1.72 -7.12
N ARG A 51 -8.12 2.71 -6.23
CA ARG A 51 -8.79 3.98 -6.49
C ARG A 51 -7.90 4.93 -7.33
N VAL A 52 -7.37 4.44 -8.45
CA VAL A 52 -6.73 5.25 -9.51
C VAL A 52 -7.15 4.67 -10.87
N ARG A 53 -8.37 5.03 -11.29
CA ARG A 53 -8.93 5.09 -12.67
C ARG A 53 -10.43 4.83 -12.62
N LYS A 54 -11.17 5.90 -12.36
CA LYS A 54 -12.50 6.12 -12.94
C LYS A 54 -12.64 7.61 -13.24
N ALA A 55 -11.71 8.11 -14.06
CA ALA A 55 -11.76 9.43 -14.67
C ALA A 55 -11.04 9.26 -16.01
N LEU A 56 -11.78 8.75 -17.00
CA LEU A 56 -11.51 8.72 -18.43
C LEU A 56 -12.68 7.96 -19.06
N TYR A 57 -13.85 8.60 -19.04
CA TYR A 57 -14.94 8.50 -20.02
C TYR A 57 -15.63 9.85 -20.03
#